data_AF-A0A416CZX0-F1
#
_entry.id   AF-A0A416CZX0-F1
#
_cell.length_a   1.000
_cell.length_b   1.000
_cell.length_c   1.000
_cell.angle_alpha   90.00
_cell.angle_beta   90.00
_cell.angle_gamma   90.00
#
_symmetry.space_group_name_H-M   'P 1'
#
loop_
_entity.id
_entity.type
_entity.pdbx_description
1 polymer ?
#
loop_
_entity_poly.entity_id
_entity_poly.type
_entity_poly.pdbx_seq_one_letter_code
_entity_poly.pdbx_strand_id
1 'polypeptide(L)'
;MAINYASKYAQKIDEKFARESMTSAAVNNDYDFVGVKTVNVYSVPTAEMNDYSVSGTSRYGTPQEIENTVQEMTMTRDRSFTFTIDRGTYNDTQMSNAAGAALQRQIREVVVPEIDKYRFGKICEGAKTTVTGKVTKANAYDAFLTGATTLIENNVPLVGSCAFVSSDFYKNIKEDSSFIRNGDMSQEILIKGQVGTIDGIPLIVVPKSYFPENVEFIITNQAATTSPVKLSEYKIHDNPPGINGWLVEGRVYYDAFVLENKKSAIYVFKTAE
;
A
#
# COMPACT_ATOMS: atom_id res chain seq x y z
N MET A 1 -16.91 -37.76 8.00
CA MET A 1 -15.50 -38.13 8.30
C MET A 1 -14.61 -37.01 7.78
N ALA A 2 -13.75 -36.34 8.54
CA ALA A 2 -13.36 -36.49 9.94
C ALA A 2 -13.60 -35.15 10.68
N ILE A 3 -14.45 -35.15 11.70
CA ILE A 3 -14.51 -34.07 12.68
C ILE A 3 -13.31 -34.32 13.59
N ASN A 4 -12.26 -33.53 13.42
CA ASN A 4 -11.06 -33.69 14.22
C ASN A 4 -11.30 -33.06 15.61
N TYR A 5 -11.73 -33.90 16.54
CA TYR A 5 -11.84 -33.64 17.96
C TYR A 5 -10.45 -33.57 18.61
N ALA A 6 -9.63 -32.59 18.21
CA ALA A 6 -8.36 -32.28 18.88
C ALA A 6 -8.60 -31.57 20.24
N SER A 7 -9.42 -32.21 21.07
CA SER A 7 -9.20 -32.43 22.50
C SER A 7 -8.31 -31.39 23.21
N LYS A 8 -8.99 -30.41 23.79
CA LYS A 8 -8.64 -29.73 25.05
C LYS A 8 -7.39 -28.83 25.11
N TYR A 9 -6.52 -28.73 24.09
CA TYR A 9 -5.26 -27.97 24.22
C TYR A 9 -4.79 -27.25 22.95
N ALA A 10 -5.55 -26.28 22.45
CA ALA A 10 -4.99 -25.26 21.56
C ALA A 10 -5.55 -23.88 21.92
N GLN A 11 -5.18 -23.39 23.11
CA GLN A 11 -5.47 -22.02 23.55
C GLN A 11 -4.78 -20.93 22.68
N LYS A 12 -4.18 -21.34 21.56
CA LYS A 12 -3.76 -20.51 20.44
C LYS A 12 -4.45 -21.10 19.22
N ILE A 13 -5.51 -20.43 18.75
CA ILE A 13 -5.99 -20.63 17.39
C ILE A 13 -4.76 -20.39 16.49
N ASP A 14 -4.41 -21.36 15.65
CA ASP A 14 -3.32 -21.22 14.67
C ASP A 14 -3.77 -20.24 13.58
N GLU A 15 -3.61 -18.94 13.88
CA GLU A 15 -3.92 -17.85 12.95
C GLU A 15 -2.89 -17.87 11.82
N LYS A 16 -3.35 -17.64 10.59
CA LYS A 16 -2.39 -17.46 9.49
C LYS A 16 -1.52 -16.26 9.82
N PHE A 17 -0.24 -16.31 9.46
CA PHE A 17 0.64 -15.14 9.57
C PHE A 17 0.01 -13.97 8.81
N ALA A 18 -0.49 -12.99 9.56
CA ALA A 18 -1.16 -11.83 9.02
C ALA A 18 -0.39 -10.59 9.46
N ARG A 19 0.25 -9.94 8.49
CA ARG A 19 1.01 -8.70 8.72
C ARG A 19 0.04 -7.52 8.79
N GLU A 20 0.43 -6.49 9.53
CA GLU A 20 -0.21 -5.18 9.41
C GLU A 20 -0.02 -4.65 7.98
N SER A 21 -0.88 -3.71 7.56
CA SER A 21 -0.90 -3.20 6.17
C SER A 21 0.47 -2.72 5.72
N MET A 22 1.02 -3.38 4.70
CA MET A 22 2.35 -3.13 4.16
C MET A 22 2.36 -1.86 3.31
N THR A 23 1.21 -1.48 2.75
CA THR A 23 1.08 -0.32 1.85
C THR A 23 0.87 1.01 2.57
N SER A 24 0.71 0.99 3.90
CA SER A 24 0.46 2.20 4.69
C SER A 24 1.55 3.27 4.55
N ALA A 25 2.81 2.88 4.33
CA ALA A 25 3.91 3.79 4.07
C ALA A 25 3.90 4.39 2.64
N ALA A 26 3.18 3.76 1.71
CA ALA A 26 3.13 4.14 0.29
C ALA A 26 2.05 5.17 -0.03
N VAL A 27 1.07 5.35 0.86
CA VAL A 27 -0.18 6.07 0.58
C VAL A 27 -0.43 7.19 1.57
N ASN A 28 -1.01 8.29 1.11
CA ASN A 28 -1.48 9.39 1.95
C ASN A 28 -3.01 9.37 2.11
N ASN A 29 -3.47 10.18 3.07
CA ASN A 29 -4.90 10.43 3.31
C ASN A 29 -5.28 11.89 3.01
N ASP A 30 -4.57 12.52 2.07
CA ASP A 30 -4.75 13.93 1.72
C ASP A 30 -5.94 14.09 0.78
N TYR A 31 -7.13 13.78 1.28
CA TYR A 31 -8.35 13.80 0.52
C TYR A 31 -9.58 14.04 1.38
N ASP A 32 -10.60 14.67 0.80
CA ASP A 32 -11.87 14.92 1.49
C ASP A 32 -12.98 14.07 0.89
N PHE A 33 -13.72 13.35 1.75
CA PHE A 33 -14.88 12.59 1.31
C PHE A 33 -16.04 13.52 0.96
N VAL A 34 -16.54 13.38 -0.25
CA VAL A 34 -17.81 13.97 -0.70
C VAL A 34 -18.83 12.86 -0.85
N GLY A 35 -19.74 12.76 0.13
CA GLY A 35 -20.75 11.71 0.17
C GLY A 35 -20.19 10.33 0.56
N VAL A 36 -20.65 9.29 -0.14
CA VAL A 36 -20.35 7.89 0.24
C VAL A 36 -19.20 7.30 -0.58
N LYS A 37 -19.09 7.65 -1.86
CA LYS A 37 -18.15 7.02 -2.81
C LYS A 37 -17.19 8.00 -3.49
N THR A 38 -17.35 9.30 -3.31
CA THR A 38 -16.54 10.30 -4.02
C THR A 38 -15.59 10.97 -3.07
N VAL A 39 -14.41 11.28 -3.58
CA VAL A 39 -13.28 11.84 -2.85
C VAL A 39 -12.70 12.97 -3.68
N ASN A 40 -12.51 14.13 -3.07
CA ASN A 40 -11.95 15.29 -3.72
C ASN A 40 -10.48 15.42 -3.35
N VAL A 41 -9.65 15.55 -4.38
CA VAL A 41 -8.24 15.91 -4.23
C VAL A 41 -8.03 17.29 -4.83
N TYR A 42 -7.43 18.17 -4.05
CA TYR A 42 -7.16 19.54 -4.45
C TYR A 42 -5.73 19.65 -5.01
N SER A 43 -5.61 20.24 -6.20
CA SER A 43 -4.32 20.62 -6.78
C SER A 43 -4.29 22.11 -7.06
N VAL A 44 -3.28 22.79 -6.52
CA VAL A 44 -3.03 24.22 -6.75
C VAL A 44 -1.83 24.34 -7.68
N PRO A 45 -1.99 24.83 -8.93
CA PRO A 45 -0.86 25.03 -9.83
C PRO A 45 0.01 26.21 -9.34
N THR A 46 1.29 26.22 -9.72
CA THR A 46 2.20 27.35 -9.44
C THR A 46 2.35 28.24 -10.66
N ALA A 47 2.56 29.54 -10.46
CA ALA A 47 2.88 30.47 -11.54
C ALA A 47 4.34 30.30 -12.01
N GLU A 48 4.60 30.57 -13.30
CA GLU A 48 5.94 30.53 -13.87
C GLU A 48 6.81 31.69 -13.34
N MET A 49 8.11 31.44 -13.16
CA MET A 49 9.06 32.45 -12.72
C MET A 49 9.51 33.30 -13.92
N ASN A 50 9.34 34.62 -13.83
CA ASN A 50 9.73 35.57 -14.87
C ASN A 50 10.90 36.45 -14.40
N ASP A 51 11.72 36.92 -15.34
CA ASP A 51 12.79 37.89 -15.07
C ASP A 51 12.20 39.23 -14.60
N TYR A 52 12.77 39.78 -13.53
CA TYR A 52 12.33 41.04 -12.95
C TYR A 52 12.78 42.23 -13.81
N SER A 53 11.83 43.04 -14.28
CA SER A 53 12.13 44.30 -14.96
C SER A 53 12.18 45.46 -13.96
N VAL A 54 13.28 46.21 -13.97
CA VAL A 54 13.50 47.39 -13.10
C VAL A 54 12.66 48.60 -13.53
N SER A 55 12.06 48.56 -14.72
CA SER A 55 11.23 49.63 -15.29
C SER A 55 9.89 49.11 -15.85
N GLY A 56 8.86 49.97 -15.82
CA GLY A 56 7.49 49.61 -16.20
C GLY A 56 6.58 49.23 -15.01
N THR A 57 5.31 48.96 -15.32
CA THR A 57 4.22 48.73 -14.36
C THR A 57 4.07 47.24 -13.99
N SER A 58 4.48 46.32 -14.86
CA SER A 58 4.44 44.86 -14.63
C SER A 58 5.85 44.29 -14.39
N ARG A 59 6.51 44.77 -13.34
CA ARG A 59 7.92 44.46 -13.04
C ARG A 59 8.20 42.98 -12.77
N TYR A 60 7.19 42.25 -12.32
CA TYR A 60 7.27 40.82 -11.99
C TYR A 60 6.64 39.91 -13.07
N GLY A 61 6.26 40.47 -14.24
CA GLY A 61 5.50 39.78 -15.28
C GLY A 61 4.00 40.05 -15.22
N THR A 62 3.23 39.36 -16.07
CA THR A 62 1.76 39.45 -16.10
C THR A 62 1.17 38.60 -14.96
N PRO A 63 0.39 39.18 -14.03
CA PRO A 63 -0.26 38.41 -12.97
C PRO A 63 -1.20 37.37 -13.58
N GLN A 64 -1.01 36.10 -13.24
CA GLN A 64 -1.91 35.01 -13.58
C GLN A 64 -2.72 34.62 -12.35
N GLU A 65 -4.03 34.47 -12.51
CA GLU A 65 -4.89 33.94 -11.46
C GLU A 65 -4.66 32.43 -11.35
N ILE A 66 -4.34 31.97 -10.14
CA ILE A 66 -4.13 30.55 -9.86
C ILE A 66 -5.50 29.94 -9.56
N GLU A 67 -6.06 29.23 -10.54
CA GLU A 67 -7.30 28.48 -10.35
C GLU A 67 -7.02 27.15 -9.63
N ASN A 68 -7.71 26.90 -8.52
CA ASN A 68 -7.66 25.62 -7.84
C ASN A 68 -8.39 24.57 -8.67
N THR A 69 -7.70 23.50 -9.02
CA THR A 69 -8.31 22.35 -9.70
C THR A 69 -8.75 21.33 -8.65
N VAL A 70 -10.06 21.04 -8.62
CA VAL A 70 -10.62 19.96 -7.80
C VAL A 70 -10.75 18.74 -8.68
N GLN A 71 -10.02 17.68 -8.36
CA GLN A 71 -10.17 16.39 -9.02
C GLN A 71 -11.10 15.51 -8.19
N GLU A 72 -12.32 15.30 -8.70
CA GLU A 72 -13.27 14.37 -8.09
C GLU A 72 -12.93 12.94 -8.53
N MET A 73 -12.65 12.07 -7.56
CA MET A 73 -12.31 10.67 -7.78
C MET A 73 -13.37 9.79 -7.14
N THR A 74 -13.97 8.88 -7.92
CA THR A 74 -15.02 7.98 -7.42
C THR A 74 -14.46 6.60 -7.14
N MET A 75 -14.70 6.09 -5.94
CA MET A 75 -14.29 4.76 -5.49
C MET A 75 -15.06 3.69 -6.25
N THR A 76 -14.31 2.78 -6.88
CA THR A 76 -14.82 1.72 -7.74
C THR A 76 -14.97 0.38 -7.05
N ARG A 77 -14.16 0.10 -6.00
CA ARG A 77 -14.24 -1.19 -5.29
C ARG A 77 -15.25 -1.12 -4.16
N ASP A 78 -16.21 -2.02 -4.26
CA ASP A 78 -17.30 -2.24 -3.30
C ASP A 78 -17.32 -3.74 -3.00
N ARG A 79 -16.76 -4.13 -1.85
CA ARG A 79 -16.49 -5.53 -1.52
C ARG A 79 -17.11 -5.90 -0.19
N SER A 80 -17.59 -7.12 -0.10
CA SER A 80 -18.25 -7.63 1.10
C SER A 80 -17.82 -9.05 1.43
N PHE A 81 -17.96 -9.41 2.70
CA PHE A 81 -17.81 -10.78 3.19
C PHE A 81 -18.96 -11.12 4.13
N THR A 82 -19.26 -12.41 4.23
CA THR A 82 -20.26 -12.94 5.15
C THR A 82 -19.82 -14.32 5.64
N PHE A 83 -20.01 -14.60 6.93
CA PHE A 83 -19.80 -15.92 7.51
C PHE A 83 -20.70 -16.16 8.71
N THR A 84 -20.98 -17.43 8.98
CA THR A 84 -21.86 -17.86 10.07
C THR A 84 -21.10 -18.62 11.14
N ILE A 85 -21.44 -18.41 12.40
CA ILE A 85 -20.95 -19.17 13.54
C ILE A 85 -22.14 -19.88 14.18
N ASP A 86 -22.19 -21.21 14.09
CA ASP A 86 -23.26 -22.01 14.68
C ASP A 86 -23.21 -22.04 16.22
N ARG A 87 -24.37 -21.99 16.86
CA ARG A 87 -24.51 -21.90 18.32
C ARG A 87 -24.14 -23.19 19.04
N GLY A 88 -24.38 -24.36 18.42
CA GLY A 88 -23.96 -25.66 18.96
C GLY A 88 -22.43 -25.74 19.06
N THR A 89 -21.75 -25.28 18.00
CA THR A 89 -20.28 -25.20 17.96
C THR A 89 -19.73 -24.19 18.98
N TYR A 90 -20.45 -23.11 19.27
CA TYR A 90 -20.05 -22.08 20.22
C TYR A 90 -20.10 -22.54 21.69
N ASN A 91 -21.14 -23.29 22.08
CA ASN A 91 -21.27 -23.80 23.46
C ASN A 91 -20.18 -24.85 23.78
N ASP A 92 -19.77 -25.64 22.79
CA ASP A 92 -18.71 -26.64 22.94
C ASP A 92 -17.29 -26.02 22.95
N THR A 93 -17.13 -24.78 22.47
CA THR A 93 -15.82 -24.11 22.33
C THR A 93 -15.47 -23.11 23.45
N GLN A 94 -16.24 -23.06 24.56
CA GLN A 94 -15.92 -22.33 25.81
C GLN A 94 -15.14 -21.00 25.58
N MET A 95 -15.86 -19.97 25.12
CA MET A 95 -15.40 -18.57 25.09
C MET A 95 -14.06 -18.25 24.39
N SER A 96 -13.74 -18.80 23.21
CA SER A 96 -12.64 -18.28 22.38
C SER A 96 -13.03 -17.68 21.02
N ASN A 97 -14.28 -17.81 20.60
CA ASN A 97 -14.81 -17.24 19.35
C ASN A 97 -15.89 -16.19 19.60
N ALA A 98 -15.57 -15.14 20.36
CA ALA A 98 -16.38 -13.93 20.32
C ALA A 98 -16.44 -13.48 18.85
N ALA A 99 -17.63 -13.37 18.25
CA ALA A 99 -17.81 -13.05 16.82
C ALA A 99 -16.98 -11.83 16.37
N GLY A 100 -16.69 -10.89 17.28
CA GLY A 100 -15.76 -9.78 17.07
C GLY A 100 -14.30 -10.19 16.84
N ALA A 101 -13.78 -11.20 17.54
CA ALA A 101 -12.43 -11.74 17.29
C ALA A 101 -12.34 -12.45 15.93
N ALA A 102 -13.39 -13.18 15.54
CA ALA A 102 -13.49 -13.77 14.20
C ALA A 102 -13.55 -12.68 13.11
N LEU A 103 -14.28 -11.59 13.35
CA LEU A 103 -14.32 -10.42 12.48
C LEU A 103 -12.93 -9.76 12.36
N GLN A 104 -12.23 -9.55 13.47
CA GLN A 104 -10.86 -9.01 13.44
C GLN A 104 -9.91 -9.89 12.65
N ARG A 105 -10.04 -11.21 12.78
CA ARG A 105 -9.24 -12.18 12.03
C ARG A 105 -9.54 -12.12 10.53
N GLN A 106 -10.81 -12.02 10.14
CA GLN A 106 -11.22 -11.80 8.75
C GLN A 106 -10.66 -10.49 8.18
N ILE A 107 -10.68 -9.40 8.96
CA ILE A 107 -10.11 -8.12 8.53
C ILE A 107 -8.61 -8.27 8.28
N ARG A 108 -7.88 -8.88 9.23
CA ARG A 108 -6.42 -9.00 9.16
C ARG A 108 -5.95 -9.98 8.08
N GLU A 109 -6.63 -11.09 7.90
CA GLU A 109 -6.19 -12.17 7.00
C GLU A 109 -6.71 -12.05 5.56
N VAL A 110 -7.82 -11.34 5.34
CA VAL A 110 -8.48 -11.28 4.02
C VAL A 110 -8.64 -9.86 3.52
N VAL A 111 -9.23 -8.97 4.34
CA VAL A 111 -9.55 -7.60 3.90
C VAL A 111 -8.28 -6.78 3.68
N VAL A 112 -7.37 -6.74 4.66
CA VAL A 112 -6.10 -5.99 4.54
C VAL A 112 -5.26 -6.47 3.36
N PRO A 113 -5.07 -7.79 3.14
CA PRO A 113 -4.33 -8.28 1.98
C PRO A 113 -4.98 -7.98 0.63
N GLU A 114 -6.31 -8.02 0.55
CA GLU A 114 -7.03 -7.67 -0.68
C GLU A 114 -6.82 -6.18 -1.04
N ILE A 115 -6.90 -5.29 -0.05
CA ILE A 115 -6.65 -3.86 -0.23
C ILE A 115 -5.19 -3.60 -0.63
N ASP A 116 -4.23 -4.22 0.05
CA ASP A 116 -2.80 -4.05 -0.23
C ASP A 116 -2.43 -4.49 -1.66
N LYS A 117 -2.92 -5.65 -2.12
CA LYS A 117 -2.72 -6.11 -3.50
C LYS A 117 -3.29 -5.13 -4.53
N TYR A 118 -4.48 -4.62 -4.26
CA TYR A 118 -5.12 -3.66 -5.15
C TYR A 118 -4.32 -2.34 -5.23
N ARG A 119 -3.82 -1.84 -4.10
CA ARG A 119 -2.96 -0.65 -4.04
C ARG A 119 -1.67 -0.85 -4.82
N PHE A 120 -0.97 -1.98 -4.65
CA PHE A 120 0.24 -2.27 -5.42
C PHE A 120 -0.04 -2.33 -6.93
N GLY A 121 -1.15 -2.94 -7.34
CA GLY A 121 -1.58 -2.95 -8.74
C GLY A 121 -1.76 -1.53 -9.28
N LYS A 122 -2.49 -0.68 -8.54
CA LYS A 122 -2.74 0.71 -8.94
C LYS A 122 -1.49 1.59 -8.96
N ILE A 123 -0.59 1.43 -7.99
CA ILE A 123 0.70 2.11 -7.96
C ILE A 123 1.54 1.71 -9.19
N CYS A 124 1.57 0.41 -9.52
CA CYS A 124 2.27 -0.06 -10.71
C CYS A 124 1.66 0.44 -12.02
N GLU A 125 0.33 0.47 -12.13
CA GLU A 125 -0.37 1.00 -13.30
C GLU A 125 -0.17 2.51 -13.48
N GLY A 126 -0.11 3.26 -12.37
CA GLY A 126 0.04 4.72 -12.38
C GLY A 126 1.49 5.22 -12.47
N ALA A 127 2.48 4.33 -12.55
CA ALA A 127 3.89 4.72 -12.57
C ALA A 127 4.28 5.41 -13.89
N LYS A 128 5.00 6.54 -13.80
CA LYS A 128 5.52 7.23 -15.00
C LYS A 128 6.66 6.47 -15.65
N THR A 129 7.56 5.92 -14.82
CA THR A 129 8.76 5.22 -15.29
C THR A 129 8.65 3.74 -14.93
N THR A 130 8.44 2.91 -15.95
CA THR A 130 8.50 1.46 -15.83
C THR A 130 9.66 0.95 -16.66
N VAL A 131 10.61 0.27 -16.01
CA VAL A 131 11.76 -0.36 -16.67
C VAL A 131 11.59 -1.86 -16.59
N THR A 132 11.78 -2.54 -17.70
CA THR A 132 11.79 -4.01 -17.74
C THR A 132 13.23 -4.48 -17.95
N GLY A 133 13.67 -5.41 -17.13
CA GLY A 133 15.01 -5.98 -17.25
C GLY A 133 15.19 -7.24 -16.41
N LYS A 134 16.35 -7.87 -16.53
CA LYS A 134 16.69 -9.04 -15.72
C LYS A 134 17.50 -8.61 -14.51
N VAL A 135 16.98 -8.86 -13.31
CA VAL A 135 17.76 -8.71 -12.08
C VAL A 135 18.57 -9.97 -11.83
N THR A 136 19.84 -9.77 -11.52
CA THR A 136 20.81 -10.78 -11.13
C THR A 136 21.60 -10.25 -9.93
N LYS A 137 22.32 -11.13 -9.24
CA LYS A 137 23.21 -10.76 -8.12
C LYS A 137 24.31 -9.74 -8.44
N ALA A 138 24.54 -9.40 -9.71
CA ALA A 138 25.60 -8.47 -10.12
C ALA A 138 25.07 -7.08 -10.50
N ASN A 139 23.75 -6.90 -10.66
CA ASN A 139 23.15 -5.65 -11.11
C ASN A 139 21.97 -5.19 -10.25
N ALA A 140 21.65 -5.91 -9.17
CA ALA A 140 20.51 -5.59 -8.32
C ALA A 140 20.69 -4.23 -7.65
N TYR A 141 21.90 -3.93 -7.18
CA TYR A 141 22.21 -2.64 -6.57
C TYR A 141 22.18 -1.49 -7.59
N ASP A 142 22.80 -1.65 -8.76
CA ASP A 142 22.82 -0.63 -9.81
C ASP A 142 21.41 -0.32 -10.38
N ALA A 143 20.57 -1.35 -10.50
CA ALA A 143 19.17 -1.18 -10.92
C ALA A 143 18.38 -0.35 -9.90
N PHE A 144 18.61 -0.58 -8.60
CA PHE A 144 17.99 0.20 -7.53
C PHE A 144 18.47 1.65 -7.55
N LEU A 145 19.78 1.88 -7.68
CA LEU A 145 20.39 3.21 -7.78
C LEU A 145 19.86 4.00 -8.98
N THR A 146 19.66 3.34 -10.12
CA THR A 146 19.08 3.97 -11.31
C THR A 146 17.66 4.46 -11.03
N GLY A 147 16.87 3.65 -10.32
CA GLY A 147 15.53 4.04 -9.86
C GLY A 147 15.58 5.23 -8.90
N ALA A 148 16.44 5.20 -7.89
CA ALA A 148 16.61 6.28 -6.94
C ALA A 148 17.06 7.59 -7.61
N THR A 149 18.03 7.52 -8.53
CA THR A 149 18.51 8.68 -9.30
C THR A 149 17.40 9.27 -10.17
N THR A 150 16.58 8.42 -10.78
CA THR A 150 15.41 8.88 -11.56
C THR A 150 14.44 9.68 -10.69
N LEU A 151 14.23 9.30 -9.43
CA LEU A 151 13.38 10.06 -8.50
C LEU A 151 14.01 11.42 -8.14
N ILE A 152 15.33 11.44 -7.93
CA ILE A 152 16.08 12.67 -7.64
C ILE A 152 16.01 13.65 -8.83
N GLU A 153 16.20 13.16 -10.06
CA GLU A 153 16.07 13.97 -11.28
C GLU A 153 14.66 14.54 -11.46
N ASN A 154 13.64 13.84 -10.98
CA ASN A 154 12.25 14.31 -10.97
C ASN A 154 11.92 15.23 -9.77
N ASN A 155 12.91 15.68 -8.99
CA ASN A 155 12.76 16.53 -7.79
C ASN A 155 11.82 15.93 -6.73
N VAL A 156 11.79 14.61 -6.61
CA VAL A 156 10.96 13.92 -5.62
C VAL A 156 11.65 13.99 -4.25
N PRO A 157 10.95 14.40 -3.17
CA PRO A 157 11.55 14.45 -1.85
C PRO A 157 11.91 13.03 -1.36
N LEU A 158 13.11 12.89 -0.79
CA LEU A 158 13.53 11.64 -0.14
C LEU A 158 12.69 11.32 1.10
N VAL A 159 12.19 12.36 1.80
CA VAL A 159 11.30 12.22 2.95
C VAL A 159 9.96 11.62 2.51
N GLY A 160 9.54 10.54 3.16
CA GLY A 160 8.32 9.81 2.81
C GLY A 160 8.46 8.91 1.58
N SER A 161 9.67 8.75 1.04
CA SER A 161 9.95 7.73 0.03
C SER A 161 10.13 6.37 0.69
N CYS A 162 9.64 5.32 0.03
CA CYS A 162 9.79 3.94 0.44
C CYS A 162 9.94 3.03 -0.77
N ALA A 163 10.72 1.97 -0.60
CA ALA A 163 10.92 0.96 -1.61
C ALA A 163 10.28 -0.37 -1.20
N PHE A 164 9.38 -0.88 -2.04
CA PHE A 164 8.82 -2.21 -1.91
C PHE A 164 9.59 -3.17 -2.79
N VAL A 165 10.10 -4.23 -2.20
CA VAL A 165 10.93 -5.22 -2.92
C VAL A 165 10.33 -6.61 -2.80
N SER A 166 10.42 -7.37 -3.89
CA SER A 166 10.10 -8.79 -3.90
C SER A 166 11.09 -9.55 -3.01
N SER A 167 10.68 -10.71 -2.49
CA SER A 167 11.57 -11.58 -1.71
C SER A 167 12.81 -12.03 -2.49
N ASP A 168 12.69 -12.16 -3.80
CA ASP A 168 13.75 -12.64 -4.68
C ASP A 168 14.74 -11.52 -4.96
N PHE A 169 14.25 -10.31 -5.24
CA PHE A 169 15.08 -9.12 -5.34
C PHE A 169 15.84 -8.87 -4.03
N TYR A 170 15.17 -9.03 -2.88
CA TYR A 170 15.79 -8.89 -1.58
C TYR A 170 16.91 -9.92 -1.33
N LYS A 171 16.79 -11.13 -1.87
CA LYS A 171 17.89 -12.09 -1.85
C LYS A 171 19.04 -11.65 -2.76
N ASN A 172 18.72 -11.24 -4.00
CA ASN A 172 19.72 -10.83 -4.98
C ASN A 172 20.53 -9.60 -4.52
N ILE A 173 19.90 -8.63 -3.86
CA ILE A 173 20.58 -7.43 -3.36
C ILE A 173 21.53 -7.76 -2.20
N LYS A 174 21.19 -8.75 -1.38
CA LYS A 174 22.06 -9.22 -0.30
C LYS A 174 23.25 -10.04 -0.79
N GLU A 175 23.10 -10.74 -1.91
CA GLU A 175 24.18 -11.50 -2.55
C GLU A 175 25.08 -10.63 -3.44
N ASP A 176 24.71 -9.36 -3.66
CA ASP A 176 25.47 -8.43 -4.48
C ASP A 176 26.74 -7.96 -3.75
N SER A 177 27.89 -8.21 -4.37
CA SER A 177 29.19 -7.83 -3.82
C SER A 177 29.35 -6.31 -3.66
N SER A 178 28.70 -5.51 -4.51
CA SER A 178 28.75 -4.04 -4.43
C SER A 178 28.01 -3.54 -3.19
N PHE A 179 26.88 -4.17 -2.85
CA PHE A 179 26.13 -3.88 -1.64
C PHE A 179 26.91 -4.28 -0.38
N ILE A 180 27.53 -5.46 -0.37
CA ILE A 180 28.35 -5.94 0.76
C ILE A 180 29.58 -5.05 0.98
N ARG A 181 30.21 -4.59 -0.11
CA ARG A 181 31.44 -3.79 -0.06
C ARG A 181 31.20 -2.35 0.39
N ASN A 182 30.03 -1.78 0.07
CA ASN A 182 29.67 -0.42 0.47
C ASN A 182 29.21 -0.32 1.93
N GLY A 183 29.08 -1.45 2.65
CA GLY A 183 28.88 -1.45 4.10
C GLY A 183 27.57 -0.84 4.59
N ASP A 184 26.63 -0.55 3.67
CA ASP A 184 25.44 0.26 3.93
C ASP A 184 24.28 -0.54 4.56
N MET A 185 24.63 -1.55 5.37
CA MET A 185 23.72 -2.08 6.38
C MET A 185 23.82 -1.20 7.63
N SER A 186 23.35 0.05 7.53
CA SER A 186 23.02 0.80 8.74
C SER A 186 21.87 0.05 9.44
N GLN A 187 22.17 -0.67 10.52
CA GLN A 187 21.25 -1.49 11.30
C GLN A 187 20.27 -0.65 12.16
N GLU A 188 19.76 0.45 11.64
CA GLU A 188 18.64 1.17 12.24
C GLU A 188 17.73 1.58 11.08
N ILE A 189 16.56 0.97 10.87
CA ILE A 189 15.37 1.17 11.71
C ILE A 189 14.57 -0.14 11.81
N LEU A 190 14.45 -0.65 13.03
CA LEU A 190 13.79 -1.90 13.40
C LEU A 190 12.33 -1.67 13.83
N ILE A 191 11.60 -0.81 13.12
CA ILE A 191 10.22 -0.44 13.48
C ILE A 191 9.33 -0.53 12.23
N LYS A 192 8.33 -1.43 12.28
CA LYS A 192 7.27 -1.69 11.26
C LYS A 192 7.66 -2.48 10.00
N GLY A 193 8.40 -3.59 10.13
CA GLY A 193 8.59 -4.53 9.02
C GLY A 193 9.49 -4.05 7.87
N GLN A 194 10.15 -2.90 8.07
CA GLN A 194 11.26 -2.43 7.26
C GLN A 194 12.50 -3.24 7.59
N VAL A 195 13.27 -3.60 6.56
CA VAL A 195 14.39 -4.57 6.69
C VAL A 195 15.76 -3.89 6.52
N GLY A 196 15.76 -2.58 6.26
CA GLY A 196 16.95 -1.75 6.14
C GLY A 196 16.67 -0.53 5.27
N THR A 197 17.66 0.32 5.07
CA THR A 197 17.62 1.45 4.15
C THR A 197 18.72 1.29 3.11
N ILE A 198 18.45 1.64 1.85
CA ILE A 198 19.48 1.85 0.83
C ILE A 198 19.43 3.32 0.44
N ASP A 199 20.54 4.04 0.57
CA ASP A 199 20.66 5.48 0.28
C ASP A 199 19.58 6.33 0.99
N GLY A 200 19.25 5.97 2.24
CA GLY A 200 18.22 6.64 3.03
C GLY A 200 16.77 6.30 2.64
N ILE A 201 16.54 5.43 1.65
CA ILE A 201 15.21 4.93 1.28
C ILE A 201 14.92 3.63 2.07
N PRO A 202 13.88 3.59 2.92
CA PRO A 202 13.50 2.39 3.65
C PRO A 202 12.97 1.29 2.71
N LEU A 203 13.48 0.08 2.91
CA LEU A 203 13.10 -1.13 2.18
C LEU A 203 12.09 -1.96 2.95
N ILE A 204 10.98 -2.25 2.28
CA ILE A 204 9.89 -3.09 2.77
C ILE A 204 9.83 -4.34 1.90
N VAL A 205 10.11 -5.50 2.50
CA VAL A 205 10.09 -6.78 1.79
C VAL A 205 8.66 -7.32 1.73
N VAL A 206 8.14 -7.44 0.52
CA VAL A 206 6.78 -7.89 0.25
C VAL A 206 6.82 -9.35 -0.24
N PRO A 207 6.00 -10.26 0.33
CA PRO A 207 5.85 -11.60 -0.21
C PRO A 207 5.33 -11.55 -1.64
N LYS A 208 5.81 -12.43 -2.52
CA LYS A 208 5.33 -12.52 -3.92
C LYS A 208 3.82 -12.62 -4.06
N SER A 209 3.14 -13.22 -3.09
CA SER A 209 1.67 -13.35 -3.10
C SER A 209 0.93 -12.01 -3.01
N TYR A 210 1.58 -10.95 -2.54
CA TYR A 210 1.02 -9.59 -2.42
C TYR A 210 1.47 -8.67 -3.54
N PHE A 211 2.57 -9.01 -4.21
CA PHE A 211 3.19 -8.18 -5.23
C PHE A 211 2.60 -8.49 -6.62
N PRO A 212 2.47 -7.50 -7.52
CA PRO A 212 1.99 -7.76 -8.87
C PRO A 212 2.94 -8.69 -9.64
N GLU A 213 2.39 -9.44 -10.60
CA GLU A 213 3.20 -10.36 -11.41
C GLU A 213 4.29 -9.60 -12.18
N ASN A 214 5.45 -10.23 -12.31
CA ASN A 214 6.62 -9.72 -13.02
C ASN A 214 7.16 -8.38 -12.50
N VAL A 215 6.93 -8.02 -11.24
CA VAL A 215 7.53 -6.83 -10.61
C VAL A 215 8.60 -7.27 -9.60
N GLU A 216 9.80 -6.68 -9.67
CA GLU A 216 10.88 -6.96 -8.72
C GLU A 216 10.91 -5.93 -7.58
N PHE A 217 10.77 -4.65 -7.91
CA PHE A 217 10.69 -3.60 -6.91
C PHE A 217 9.95 -2.37 -7.42
N ILE A 218 9.43 -1.60 -6.46
CA ILE A 218 8.73 -0.33 -6.66
C ILE A 218 9.35 0.67 -5.70
N ILE A 219 9.80 1.82 -6.21
CA ILE A 219 10.17 2.97 -5.38
C ILE A 219 9.06 4.00 -5.52
N THR A 220 8.48 4.41 -4.40
CA THR A 220 7.35 5.36 -4.38
C THR A 220 7.50 6.36 -3.24
N ASN A 221 6.93 7.55 -3.42
CA ASN A 221 6.73 8.49 -2.33
C ASN A 221 5.27 8.48 -1.85
N GLN A 222 5.06 8.60 -0.54
CA GLN A 222 3.74 8.62 0.08
C GLN A 222 2.81 9.68 -0.54
N ALA A 223 3.36 10.81 -0.98
CA ALA A 223 2.60 11.91 -1.56
C ALA A 223 1.99 11.57 -2.94
N ALA A 224 2.44 10.50 -3.60
CA ALA A 224 2.06 10.16 -4.97
C ALA A 224 0.69 9.47 -5.08
N THR A 225 0.31 8.71 -4.04
CA THR A 225 -0.87 7.83 -4.08
C THR A 225 -1.80 8.11 -2.91
N THR A 226 -3.02 8.54 -3.21
CA THR A 226 -4.12 8.65 -2.24
C THR A 226 -4.91 7.35 -2.23
N SER A 227 -5.16 6.76 -1.06
CA SER A 227 -6.00 5.54 -0.97
C SER A 227 -7.15 5.71 0.01
N PRO A 228 -8.32 6.19 -0.46
CA PRO A 228 -9.50 6.23 0.36
C PRO A 228 -9.98 4.83 0.73
N VAL A 229 -10.24 4.63 2.01
CA VAL A 229 -10.87 3.42 2.55
C VAL A 229 -12.01 3.88 3.45
N LYS A 230 -13.23 3.46 3.12
CA LYS A 230 -14.42 3.76 3.91
C LYS A 230 -15.08 2.45 4.31
N LEU A 231 -15.22 2.29 5.62
CA LEU A 231 -16.08 1.25 6.15
C LEU A 231 -17.53 1.59 5.83
N SER A 232 -18.22 0.72 5.09
CA SER A 232 -19.66 0.89 4.89
C SER A 232 -20.40 0.47 6.14
N GLU A 233 -20.31 -0.82 6.48
CA GLU A 233 -21.04 -1.43 7.58
C GLU A 233 -20.32 -2.70 8.05
N TYR A 234 -20.28 -2.90 9.37
CA TYR A 234 -20.08 -4.22 9.97
C TYR A 234 -21.32 -4.56 10.80
N LYS A 235 -21.91 -5.72 10.53
CA LYS A 235 -23.11 -6.21 11.21
C LYS A 235 -22.84 -7.59 11.79
N ILE A 236 -23.25 -7.79 13.03
CA ILE A 236 -23.27 -9.09 13.67
C ILE A 236 -24.71 -9.32 14.11
N HIS A 237 -25.38 -10.29 13.49
CA HIS A 237 -26.72 -10.70 13.86
C HIS A 237 -26.65 -11.89 14.83
N ASP A 238 -27.47 -11.89 15.87
CA ASP A 238 -27.66 -13.02 16.79
C ASP A 238 -28.99 -13.73 16.46
N ASN A 239 -28.90 -15.01 16.08
CA ASN A 239 -29.97 -15.87 15.57
C ASN A 239 -30.88 -15.20 14.53
N PRO A 240 -30.34 -14.76 13.37
CA PRO A 240 -31.20 -14.31 12.29
C PRO A 240 -32.08 -15.48 11.78
N PRO A 241 -33.23 -15.18 11.15
CA PRO A 241 -34.11 -16.22 10.62
C PRO A 241 -33.36 -17.19 9.69
N GLY A 242 -33.42 -18.49 10.01
CA GLY A 242 -32.78 -19.55 9.23
C GLY A 242 -31.35 -19.91 9.67
N ILE A 243 -30.74 -19.22 10.64
CA ILE A 243 -29.41 -19.55 11.18
C ILE A 243 -29.49 -19.65 12.71
N ASN A 244 -29.08 -20.80 13.25
CA ASN A 244 -28.97 -21.00 14.70
C ASN A 244 -27.57 -20.60 15.18
N GLY A 245 -27.35 -19.31 15.42
CA GLY A 245 -26.05 -18.77 15.82
C GLY A 245 -25.84 -17.33 15.33
N TRP A 246 -24.60 -16.94 15.10
CA TRP A 246 -24.25 -15.58 14.67
C TRP A 246 -24.02 -15.52 13.16
N LEU A 247 -24.50 -14.45 12.52
CA LEU A 247 -24.17 -14.09 11.14
C LEU A 247 -23.35 -12.80 11.17
N VAL A 248 -22.13 -12.84 10.64
CA VAL A 248 -21.22 -11.70 10.57
C VAL A 248 -21.11 -11.25 9.13
N GLU A 249 -21.40 -9.98 8.88
CA GLU A 249 -21.36 -9.36 7.55
C GLU A 249 -20.52 -8.09 7.59
N GLY A 250 -19.76 -7.86 6.52
CA GLY A 250 -18.98 -6.65 6.35
C GLY A 250 -18.97 -6.17 4.93
N ARG A 251 -19.03 -4.85 4.75
CA ARG A 251 -18.90 -4.17 3.46
C ARG A 251 -17.90 -3.02 3.57
N VAL A 252 -16.94 -2.99 2.66
CA VAL A 252 -15.84 -2.03 2.63
C VAL A 252 -15.76 -1.43 1.23
N TYR A 253 -15.69 -0.10 1.18
CA TYR A 253 -15.32 0.64 -0.01
C TYR A 253 -13.85 1.00 0.08
N TYR A 254 -13.11 0.77 -0.99
CA TYR A 254 -11.73 1.24 -1.07
C TYR A 254 -11.36 1.58 -2.50
N ASP A 255 -10.40 2.47 -2.68
CA ASP A 255 -9.74 2.67 -3.96
C ASP A 255 -8.30 3.17 -3.75
N ALA A 256 -7.53 3.26 -4.82
CA ALA A 256 -6.19 3.83 -4.82
C ALA A 256 -6.00 4.64 -6.10
N PHE A 257 -5.70 5.92 -5.93
CA PHE A 257 -5.52 6.87 -7.01
C PHE A 257 -4.11 7.43 -6.99
N VAL A 258 -3.44 7.34 -8.14
CA VAL A 258 -2.15 8.00 -8.36
C VAL A 258 -2.41 9.39 -8.91
N LEU A 259 -1.83 10.40 -8.27
CA LEU A 259 -2.01 11.79 -8.67
C LEU A 259 -1.18 12.10 -9.91
N GLU A 260 -1.82 12.70 -10.92
CA GLU A 260 -1.21 12.95 -12.23
C GLU A 260 0.05 13.82 -12.14
N ASN A 261 0.06 14.82 -11.25
CA ASN A 261 1.22 15.69 -11.04
C ASN A 261 2.37 15.01 -10.27
N LYS A 262 2.10 13.90 -9.58
CA LYS A 262 3.06 13.21 -8.68
C LYS A 262 3.40 11.80 -9.13
N LYS A 263 2.90 11.34 -10.27
CA LYS A 263 3.23 10.01 -10.83
C LYS A 263 4.71 9.80 -11.17
N SER A 264 5.48 10.89 -11.33
CA SER A 264 6.94 10.86 -11.47
C SER A 264 7.66 10.37 -10.21
N ALA A 265 6.99 10.38 -9.06
CA ALA A 265 7.51 9.84 -7.81
C ALA A 265 7.41 8.32 -7.69
N ILE A 266 6.90 7.64 -8.72
CA ILE A 266 6.76 6.19 -8.75
C ILE A 266 7.65 5.62 -9.85
N TYR A 267 8.58 4.75 -9.45
CA TYR A 267 9.45 3.97 -10.32
C TYR A 267 9.17 2.49 -10.12
N VAL A 268 8.97 1.77 -11.22
CA VAL A 268 8.67 0.33 -11.20
C VAL A 268 9.71 -0.41 -12.03
N PHE A 269 10.31 -1.44 -11.43
CA PHE A 269 11.17 -2.36 -12.14
C PHE A 269 10.47 -3.70 -12.32
N LYS A 270 10.30 -4.10 -13.58
CA LYS A 270 9.70 -5.36 -13.98
C LYS A 270 10.76 -6.37 -14.40
N THR A 271 10.55 -7.62 -14.04
CA THR A 271 11.34 -8.75 -14.57
C THR A 271 11.01 -8.91 -16.06
N ALA A 272 12.02 -9.09 -16.90
CA ALA A 272 11.80 -9.58 -18.26
C ALA A 272 11.25 -11.01 -18.21
N GLU A 273 10.13 -11.25 -18.91
CA GLU A 273 9.58 -12.60 -19.13
C GLU A 273 10.59 -13.54 -19.80
#